data_AF-A0A1F7V737-F1
#
_entry.id   AF-A0A1F7V737-F1
#
_cell.length_a   1.000
_cell.length_b   1.000
_cell.length_c   1.000
_cell.angle_alpha   90.00
_cell.angle_beta   90.00
_cell.angle_gamma   90.00
#
_symmetry.space_group_name_H-M   'P 1'
#
loop_
_entity.id
_entity.type
_entity.pdbx_description
1 polymer ?
#
loop_
_entity_poly.entity_id
_entity_poly.type
_entity_poly.pdbx_seq_one_letter_code
_entity_poly.pdbx_strand_id
1 'polypeptide(L)'
;MNLSTHMSQVAVRRNHHGMPTFVHGLRDQVRNFLRTGTLTGTFYVGAVELSKEMIDVLRRFGEQDPIALSEEAISAREEGFMRTLPVIATVVLSGLPNKQLFRQTFDRVIKIPRDLVQFVEICKSGAIQGVHGFGGCRTDAARAWIESMSEFHAVKGASSKTMALRDAVRLSHPKPRDEKSRELLGWLSGHVQGKKVFANPMVVALEALKRTSDPVEQAELIRRARLPYEVVTVAVSNPSREVWVELLRNAPALNLLMNLMTFTRHGVFSDQENITIACEKLSRPDALRSARVLPFQCYRAWKMYSQQSDADPRILAALSDALEHSVSNMPLFGGRVCLAPDVSGSMQSCFTNEKRSISAAEVSGIFAAGLLKQCPNVTVLPFEGHVVDVSLNPRDAVLTNARKISSLGGGSTSLSAPVSRLLQTRDKVDLFVGITDNEEWVGRGFLETWRQYVREVSPDAKAVLITVVPTLHCAAPESEPGVYFVHGWSDAVMRYVSEIGGVSLQSADEAEDDAEA
;
A
#
# COMPACT_ATOMS: atom_id res chain seq x y z
N MET A 1 -12.59 -4.45 -44.97
CA MET A 1 -13.56 -5.51 -44.65
C MET A 1 -13.68 -5.59 -43.14
N ASN A 2 -14.86 -5.21 -42.64
CA ASN A 2 -15.44 -5.34 -41.30
C ASN A 2 -14.50 -5.70 -40.12
N LEU A 3 -14.01 -4.65 -39.45
CA LEU A 3 -13.67 -4.69 -38.03
C LEU A 3 -15.00 -4.67 -37.25
N SER A 4 -15.59 -5.83 -37.05
CA SER A 4 -16.71 -5.98 -36.13
C SER A 4 -16.17 -5.97 -34.71
N THR A 5 -16.56 -4.93 -33.98
CA THR A 5 -16.44 -4.73 -32.54
C THR A 5 -16.85 -6.01 -31.80
N HIS A 6 -15.88 -6.72 -31.23
CA HIS A 6 -16.17 -7.67 -30.15
C HIS A 6 -16.43 -6.86 -28.89
N MET A 7 -17.66 -6.33 -28.76
CA MET A 7 -18.20 -6.02 -27.43
C MET A 7 -18.34 -7.35 -26.71
N SER A 8 -17.44 -7.63 -25.77
CA SER A 8 -17.57 -8.75 -24.83
C SER A 8 -18.93 -8.65 -24.15
N GLN A 9 -19.84 -9.59 -24.44
CA GLN A 9 -21.13 -9.70 -23.78
C GLN A 9 -20.91 -9.81 -22.26
N VAL A 10 -21.38 -8.82 -21.51
CA VAL A 10 -21.32 -8.84 -20.05
C VAL A 10 -22.26 -9.93 -19.54
N ALA A 11 -21.72 -11.00 -18.96
CA ALA A 11 -22.54 -12.07 -18.38
C ALA A 11 -23.19 -11.58 -17.08
N VAL A 12 -24.49 -11.30 -17.11
CA VAL A 12 -25.29 -11.11 -15.89
C VAL A 12 -25.35 -12.44 -15.16
N ARG A 13 -24.69 -12.54 -14.01
CA ARG A 13 -24.78 -13.69 -13.11
C ARG A 13 -25.76 -13.37 -11.98
N ARG A 14 -26.08 -14.37 -11.16
CA ARG A 14 -26.68 -14.17 -9.85
C ARG A 14 -25.63 -14.36 -8.78
N ASN A 15 -25.61 -13.51 -7.76
CA ASN A 15 -24.78 -13.73 -6.57
C ASN A 15 -25.36 -14.89 -5.73
N HIS A 16 -24.71 -15.24 -4.61
CA HIS A 16 -25.16 -16.31 -3.71
C HIS A 16 -26.61 -16.11 -3.20
N HIS A 17 -27.11 -14.88 -3.22
CA HIS A 17 -28.45 -14.49 -2.77
C HIS A 17 -29.46 -14.29 -3.91
N GLY A 18 -29.10 -14.62 -5.15
CA GLY A 18 -30.02 -14.58 -6.30
C GLY A 18 -30.18 -13.21 -6.96
N MET A 19 -29.46 -12.18 -6.52
CA MET A 19 -29.47 -10.82 -7.09
C MET A 19 -28.55 -10.72 -8.33
N PRO A 20 -28.87 -9.88 -9.33
CA PRO A 20 -28.01 -9.66 -10.48
C PRO A 20 -26.61 -9.18 -10.07
N THR A 21 -25.57 -9.76 -10.65
CA THR A 21 -24.17 -9.37 -10.43
C THR A 21 -23.36 -9.48 -11.71
N PHE A 22 -22.28 -8.71 -11.76
CA PHE A 22 -21.39 -8.61 -12.93
C PHE A 22 -19.99 -9.11 -12.58
N VAL A 23 -19.21 -9.44 -13.62
CA VAL A 23 -17.80 -9.83 -13.51
C VAL A 23 -17.01 -8.96 -14.47
N HIS A 24 -15.98 -8.27 -13.98
CA HIS A 24 -15.13 -7.38 -14.79
C HIS A 24 -14.21 -8.16 -15.75
N GLY A 25 -13.80 -7.49 -16.84
CA GLY A 25 -12.83 -8.00 -17.80
C GLY A 25 -11.42 -8.16 -17.21
N LEU A 26 -10.57 -8.86 -17.95
CA LEU A 26 -9.20 -9.18 -17.51
C LEU A 26 -8.34 -7.93 -17.26
N ARG A 27 -8.49 -6.88 -18.08
CA ARG A 27 -7.72 -5.64 -17.94
C ARG A 27 -7.99 -4.95 -16.61
N ASP A 28 -9.25 -4.78 -16.24
CA ASP A 28 -9.62 -4.13 -14.98
C ASP A 28 -9.28 -4.97 -13.76
N GLN A 29 -9.37 -6.30 -13.87
CA GLN A 29 -8.84 -7.20 -12.84
C GLN A 29 -7.33 -6.97 -12.64
N VAL A 30 -6.55 -6.87 -13.72
CA VAL A 30 -5.09 -6.61 -13.66
C VAL A 30 -4.78 -5.22 -13.12
N ARG A 31 -5.48 -4.17 -13.57
CA ARG A 31 -5.29 -2.80 -13.07
C ARG A 31 -5.54 -2.73 -11.57
N ASN A 32 -6.71 -3.19 -11.13
CA ASN A 32 -7.07 -3.21 -9.72
C ASN A 32 -6.04 -4.02 -8.94
N PHE A 33 -5.70 -5.21 -9.43
CA PHE A 33 -4.75 -6.08 -8.77
C PHE A 33 -3.37 -5.42 -8.61
N LEU A 34 -2.80 -4.87 -9.69
CA LEU A 34 -1.51 -4.18 -9.66
C LEU A 34 -1.49 -2.99 -8.70
N ARG A 35 -2.60 -2.25 -8.61
CA ARG A 35 -2.73 -1.02 -7.81
C ARG A 35 -3.12 -1.26 -6.35
N THR A 36 -3.85 -2.33 -6.02
CA THR A 36 -4.37 -2.55 -4.66
C THR A 36 -3.78 -3.76 -3.96
N GLY A 37 -3.09 -4.64 -4.69
CA GLY A 37 -2.55 -5.89 -4.13
C GLY A 37 -3.54 -7.04 -4.10
N THR A 38 -4.75 -6.85 -4.64
CA THR A 38 -5.91 -7.69 -4.35
C THR A 38 -6.56 -8.21 -5.64
N LEU A 39 -6.62 -9.54 -5.80
CA LEU A 39 -7.36 -10.20 -6.88
C LEU A 39 -8.82 -10.38 -6.49
N THR A 40 -9.76 -10.05 -7.38
CA THR A 40 -11.17 -10.38 -7.23
C THR A 40 -11.38 -11.89 -7.09
N GLY A 41 -12.02 -12.35 -6.01
CA GLY A 41 -12.44 -13.76 -5.85
C GLY A 41 -11.62 -14.68 -4.98
N THR A 42 -10.54 -14.19 -4.37
CA THR A 42 -9.55 -15.07 -3.74
C THR A 42 -9.65 -15.16 -2.22
N PHE A 43 -10.82 -14.84 -1.64
CA PHE A 43 -11.02 -14.77 -0.19
C PHE A 43 -10.74 -16.09 0.56
N TYR A 44 -10.86 -17.23 -0.14
CA TYR A 44 -10.66 -18.57 0.44
C TYR A 44 -9.37 -19.29 -0.01
N VAL A 45 -8.49 -18.62 -0.77
CA VAL A 45 -7.33 -19.27 -1.38
C VAL A 45 -6.09 -19.14 -0.49
N GLY A 46 -5.36 -20.23 -0.28
CA GLY A 46 -4.11 -20.21 0.50
C GLY A 46 -3.04 -19.33 -0.16
N ALA A 47 -2.12 -18.75 0.62
CA ALA A 47 -1.12 -17.78 0.14
C ALA A 47 -0.27 -18.28 -1.05
N VAL A 48 0.02 -19.59 -1.12
CA VAL A 48 0.79 -20.22 -2.20
C VAL A 48 -0.02 -20.35 -3.49
N GLU A 49 -1.28 -20.76 -3.38
CA GLU A 49 -2.19 -20.92 -4.52
C GLU A 49 -2.54 -19.55 -5.11
N LEU A 50 -2.78 -18.58 -4.24
CA LEU A 50 -2.98 -17.18 -4.60
C LEU A 50 -1.80 -16.67 -5.44
N SER A 51 -0.57 -16.92 -5.00
CA SER A 51 0.64 -16.46 -5.69
C SER A 51 0.78 -17.03 -7.11
N LYS A 52 0.33 -18.27 -7.36
CA LYS A 52 0.36 -18.87 -8.70
C LYS A 52 -0.69 -18.27 -9.62
N GLU A 53 -1.90 -18.08 -9.11
CA GLU A 53 -2.99 -17.46 -9.85
C GLU A 53 -2.65 -16.02 -10.24
N MET A 54 -2.05 -15.25 -9.32
CA MET A 54 -1.52 -13.90 -9.59
C MET A 54 -0.57 -13.88 -10.79
N ILE A 55 0.41 -14.79 -10.80
CA ILE A 55 1.41 -14.87 -11.86
C ILE A 55 0.75 -15.23 -13.19
N ASP A 56 -0.19 -16.18 -13.19
CA ASP A 56 -0.87 -16.61 -14.42
C ASP A 56 -1.74 -15.50 -15.02
N VAL A 57 -2.47 -14.76 -14.18
CA VAL A 57 -3.28 -13.61 -14.63
C VAL A 57 -2.42 -12.55 -15.33
N LEU A 58 -1.31 -12.14 -14.70
CA LEU A 58 -0.38 -11.17 -15.29
C LEU A 58 0.28 -11.70 -16.57
N ARG A 59 0.63 -12.99 -16.60
CA ARG A 59 1.21 -13.65 -17.79
C ARG A 59 0.23 -13.61 -18.97
N ARG A 60 -0.99 -14.13 -18.78
CA ARG A 60 -2.01 -14.15 -19.83
C ARG A 60 -2.33 -12.75 -20.35
N PHE A 61 -2.39 -11.76 -19.46
CA PHE A 61 -2.62 -10.38 -19.85
C PHE A 61 -1.44 -9.82 -20.65
N GLY A 62 -0.20 -10.05 -20.21
CA GLY A 62 0.99 -9.63 -20.96
C GLY A 62 1.14 -10.29 -22.33
N GLU A 63 0.68 -11.52 -22.50
CA GLU A 63 0.63 -12.21 -23.80
C GLU A 63 -0.40 -11.60 -24.76
N GLN A 64 -1.50 -11.06 -24.23
CA GLN A 64 -2.56 -10.41 -25.01
C GLN A 64 -2.22 -8.95 -25.34
N ASP A 65 -1.77 -8.19 -24.35
CA ASP A 65 -1.46 -6.76 -24.48
C ASP A 65 -0.24 -6.38 -23.61
N PRO A 66 0.98 -6.57 -24.13
CA PRO A 66 2.19 -6.25 -23.38
C PRO A 66 2.34 -4.75 -23.11
N ILE A 67 1.81 -3.89 -23.98
CA ILE A 67 1.87 -2.43 -23.82
C ILE A 67 1.02 -2.02 -22.64
N ALA A 68 -0.23 -2.49 -22.57
CA ALA A 68 -1.10 -2.22 -21.44
C ALA A 68 -0.52 -2.77 -20.12
N LEU A 69 0.07 -3.97 -20.11
CA LEU A 69 0.72 -4.50 -18.89
C LEU A 69 1.88 -3.59 -18.42
N SER A 70 2.68 -3.06 -19.36
CA SER A 70 3.74 -2.10 -19.02
C SER A 70 3.18 -0.80 -18.44
N GLU A 71 2.17 -0.21 -19.08
CA GLU A 71 1.54 1.04 -18.61
C GLU A 71 0.95 0.88 -17.21
N GLU A 72 0.18 -0.20 -16.98
CA GLU A 72 -0.45 -0.46 -15.69
C GLU A 72 0.60 -0.78 -14.60
N ALA A 73 1.70 -1.46 -14.92
CA ALA A 73 2.79 -1.74 -13.97
C ALA A 73 3.54 -0.46 -13.57
N ILE A 74 3.86 0.40 -14.54
CA ILE A 74 4.49 1.69 -14.31
C ILE A 74 3.60 2.58 -13.45
N SER A 75 2.33 2.74 -13.85
CA SER A 75 1.36 3.53 -13.12
C SER A 75 1.15 3.00 -11.70
N ALA A 76 1.02 1.68 -11.53
CA ALA A 76 0.96 1.09 -10.19
C ALA A 76 2.21 1.36 -9.35
N ARG A 77 3.41 1.48 -9.94
CA ARG A 77 4.63 1.84 -9.20
C ARG A 77 4.72 3.32 -8.87
N GLU A 78 4.42 4.19 -9.82
CA GLU A 78 4.66 5.64 -9.71
C GLU A 78 3.49 6.37 -9.05
N GLU A 79 2.26 6.01 -9.39
CA GLU A 79 1.03 6.61 -8.87
C GLU A 79 0.45 5.77 -7.74
N GLY A 80 0.49 4.43 -7.87
CA GLY A 80 0.01 3.50 -6.86
C GLY A 80 1.01 3.21 -5.73
N PHE A 81 2.30 3.51 -5.92
CA PHE A 81 3.40 3.20 -4.98
C PHE A 81 3.51 1.71 -4.62
N MET A 82 2.94 0.85 -5.47
CA MET A 82 3.00 -0.59 -5.33
C MET A 82 4.38 -1.11 -5.72
N ARG A 83 4.82 -2.21 -5.11
CA ARG A 83 6.19 -2.70 -5.25
C ARG A 83 6.26 -4.10 -5.83
N THR A 84 5.76 -5.08 -5.08
CA THR A 84 5.87 -6.51 -5.44
C THR A 84 5.22 -6.82 -6.78
N LEU A 85 3.99 -6.34 -7.02
CA LEU A 85 3.24 -6.71 -8.22
C LEU A 85 3.78 -6.05 -9.50
N PRO A 86 4.12 -4.74 -9.51
CA PRO A 86 4.86 -4.15 -10.63
C PRO A 86 6.16 -4.89 -10.96
N VAL A 87 6.90 -5.34 -9.94
CA VAL A 87 8.12 -6.14 -10.15
C VAL A 87 7.80 -7.47 -10.84
N ILE A 88 6.77 -8.20 -10.41
CA ILE A 88 6.32 -9.45 -11.06
C ILE A 88 5.91 -9.18 -12.52
N ALA A 89 5.12 -8.14 -12.78
CA ALA A 89 4.73 -7.74 -14.13
C ALA A 89 5.94 -7.41 -15.02
N THR A 90 6.96 -6.76 -14.47
CA THR A 90 8.22 -6.49 -15.16
C THR A 90 8.97 -7.78 -15.51
N VAL A 91 8.94 -8.80 -14.63
CA VAL A 91 9.50 -10.12 -14.93
C VAL A 91 8.73 -10.80 -16.06
N VAL A 92 7.39 -10.76 -16.05
CA VAL A 92 6.54 -11.26 -17.14
C VAL A 92 6.96 -10.63 -18.48
N LEU A 93 7.04 -9.29 -18.53
CA LEU A 93 7.46 -8.55 -19.73
C LEU A 93 8.86 -8.96 -20.21
N SER A 94 9.77 -9.30 -19.29
CA SER A 94 11.12 -9.78 -19.64
C SER A 94 11.13 -11.12 -20.40
N GLY A 95 10.07 -11.93 -20.26
CA GLY A 95 9.86 -13.17 -20.99
C GLY A 95 9.35 -12.97 -22.42
N LEU A 96 8.68 -11.85 -22.70
CA LEU A 96 8.02 -11.58 -23.98
C LEU A 96 8.99 -11.07 -25.07
N PRO A 97 8.65 -11.15 -26.36
CA PRO A 97 9.56 -10.79 -27.46
C PRO A 97 10.06 -9.33 -27.44
N ASN A 98 9.23 -8.38 -26.99
CA ASN A 98 9.57 -6.95 -27.00
C ASN A 98 10.49 -6.57 -25.83
N LYS A 99 11.80 -6.75 -26.03
CA LYS A 99 12.82 -6.46 -25.00
C LYS A 99 13.02 -4.97 -24.73
N GLN A 100 12.65 -4.10 -25.68
CA GLN A 100 12.73 -2.65 -25.49
C GLN A 100 11.67 -2.17 -24.50
N LEU A 101 10.43 -2.65 -24.64
CA LEU A 101 9.35 -2.35 -23.72
C LEU A 101 9.70 -2.81 -22.29
N PHE A 102 10.21 -4.04 -22.15
CA PHE A 102 10.73 -4.54 -20.86
C PHE A 102 11.74 -3.57 -20.22
N ARG A 103 12.73 -3.08 -20.99
CA ARG A 103 13.75 -2.16 -20.45
C ARG A 103 13.13 -0.85 -19.98
N GLN A 104 12.22 -0.27 -20.76
CA GLN A 104 11.50 0.95 -20.38
C GLN A 104 10.67 0.78 -19.12
N THR A 105 9.98 -0.37 -18.97
CA THR A 105 9.25 -0.70 -17.74
C THR A 105 10.21 -0.89 -16.57
N PHE A 106 11.31 -1.62 -16.76
CA PHE A 106 12.28 -1.93 -15.71
C PHE A 106 12.87 -0.67 -15.08
N ASP A 107 13.29 0.30 -15.89
CA ASP A 107 13.92 1.53 -15.42
C ASP A 107 12.96 2.39 -14.56
N ARG A 108 11.66 2.30 -14.80
CA ARG A 108 10.62 3.02 -14.05
C ARG A 108 10.10 2.25 -12.85
N VAL A 109 10.09 0.91 -12.92
CA VAL A 109 9.56 0.05 -11.87
C VAL A 109 10.58 -0.23 -10.76
N ILE A 110 11.83 -0.52 -11.13
CA ILE A 110 12.88 -0.93 -10.19
C ILE A 110 13.59 0.30 -9.61
N LYS A 111 13.15 0.76 -8.44
CA LYS A 111 13.64 2.02 -7.85
C LYS A 111 14.65 1.80 -6.72
N ILE A 112 14.49 0.74 -5.94
CA ILE A 112 15.34 0.45 -4.76
C ILE A 112 15.99 -0.93 -4.83
N PRO A 113 17.09 -1.19 -4.08
CA PRO A 113 17.78 -2.48 -4.09
C PRO A 113 16.88 -3.68 -3.83
N ARG A 114 15.87 -3.51 -2.97
CA ARG A 114 14.92 -4.56 -2.62
C ARG A 114 14.01 -4.94 -3.80
N ASP A 115 13.79 -4.04 -4.75
CA ASP A 115 13.01 -4.31 -5.97
C ASP A 115 13.85 -5.14 -6.93
N LEU A 116 15.13 -4.76 -7.10
CA LEU A 116 16.08 -5.51 -7.92
C LEU A 116 16.28 -6.93 -7.39
N VAL A 117 16.47 -7.06 -6.08
CA VAL A 117 16.56 -8.35 -5.39
C VAL A 117 15.34 -9.23 -5.71
N GLN A 118 14.14 -8.67 -5.54
CA GLN A 118 12.90 -9.39 -5.79
C GLN A 118 12.78 -9.78 -7.26
N PHE A 119 13.14 -8.88 -8.18
CA PHE A 119 13.18 -9.16 -9.61
C PHE A 119 14.09 -10.36 -9.92
N VAL A 120 15.32 -10.38 -9.39
CA VAL A 120 16.29 -11.47 -9.58
C VAL A 120 15.77 -12.79 -8.99
N GLU A 121 15.23 -12.75 -7.77
CA GLU A 121 14.65 -13.94 -7.10
C GLU A 121 13.51 -14.55 -7.93
N ILE A 122 12.58 -13.73 -8.41
CA ILE A 122 11.47 -14.19 -9.26
C ILE A 122 12.00 -14.75 -10.57
N CYS A 123 12.95 -14.08 -11.23
CA CYS A 123 13.57 -14.60 -12.46
C CYS A 123 14.23 -15.98 -12.25
N LYS A 124 14.89 -16.19 -11.11
CA LYS A 124 15.57 -17.46 -10.78
C LYS A 124 14.62 -18.56 -10.36
N SER A 125 13.45 -18.21 -9.81
CA SER A 125 12.47 -19.18 -9.31
C SER A 125 11.92 -20.10 -10.41
N GLY A 126 11.96 -19.67 -11.67
CA GLY A 126 11.32 -20.39 -12.78
C GLY A 126 9.78 -20.42 -12.69
N ALA A 127 9.18 -19.64 -11.78
CA ALA A 127 7.74 -19.63 -11.55
C ALA A 127 6.94 -19.00 -12.71
N ILE A 128 7.60 -18.21 -13.56
CA ILE A 128 6.97 -17.51 -14.69
C ILE A 128 7.36 -18.20 -15.99
N GLN A 129 6.36 -18.76 -16.68
CA GLN A 129 6.55 -19.40 -17.99
C GLN A 129 7.13 -18.39 -19.00
N GLY A 130 8.10 -18.83 -19.80
CA GLY A 130 8.85 -17.97 -20.73
C GLY A 130 10.03 -17.22 -20.09
N VAL A 131 10.19 -17.29 -18.76
CA VAL A 131 11.35 -16.75 -18.03
C VAL A 131 12.22 -17.88 -17.54
N HIS A 132 13.19 -18.27 -18.37
CA HIS A 132 14.13 -19.33 -18.08
C HIS A 132 15.39 -18.78 -17.37
N GLY A 133 15.22 -18.39 -16.10
CA GLY A 133 16.33 -17.94 -15.26
C GLY A 133 16.79 -16.50 -15.51
N PHE A 134 17.89 -16.12 -14.85
CA PHE A 134 18.46 -14.78 -14.89
C PHE A 134 19.61 -14.71 -15.92
N GLY A 135 19.33 -14.21 -17.12
CA GLY A 135 20.26 -14.17 -18.24
C GLY A 135 19.88 -13.11 -19.29
N GLY A 136 20.81 -12.81 -20.21
CA GLY A 136 20.57 -11.92 -21.37
C GLY A 136 20.11 -10.52 -20.95
N CYS A 137 18.99 -10.07 -21.52
CA CYS A 137 18.46 -8.72 -21.28
C CYS A 137 18.18 -8.41 -19.80
N ARG A 138 17.87 -9.43 -18.97
CA ARG A 138 17.64 -9.27 -17.53
C ARG A 138 18.93 -8.95 -16.78
N THR A 139 20.00 -9.65 -17.13
CA THR A 139 21.34 -9.42 -16.60
C THR A 139 21.86 -8.05 -17.02
N ASP A 140 21.61 -7.64 -18.27
CA ASP A 140 22.01 -6.31 -18.76
C ASP A 140 21.28 -5.18 -18.04
N ALA A 141 19.97 -5.31 -17.84
CA ALA A 141 19.17 -4.29 -17.12
C ALA A 141 19.60 -4.18 -15.64
N ALA A 142 19.76 -5.31 -14.96
CA ALA A 142 20.26 -5.35 -13.58
C ALA A 142 21.68 -4.78 -13.47
N ARG A 143 22.56 -5.07 -14.45
CA ARG A 143 23.91 -4.51 -14.51
C ARG A 143 23.87 -2.99 -14.56
N ALA A 144 23.13 -2.41 -15.50
CA ALA A 144 23.01 -0.96 -15.66
C ALA A 144 22.48 -0.29 -14.37
N TRP A 145 21.46 -0.90 -13.75
CA TRP A 145 20.91 -0.41 -12.49
C TRP A 145 21.96 -0.41 -11.36
N ILE A 146 22.65 -1.54 -11.16
CA ILE A 146 23.69 -1.66 -10.12
C ILE A 146 24.84 -0.70 -10.37
N GLU A 147 25.25 -0.54 -11.63
CA GLU A 147 26.29 0.42 -12.01
C GLU A 147 25.89 1.84 -11.60
N SER A 148 24.61 2.21 -11.73
CA SER A 148 24.08 3.54 -11.37
C SER A 148 23.81 3.77 -9.87
N MET A 149 23.71 2.70 -9.07
CA MET A 149 23.26 2.72 -7.67
C MET A 149 24.10 3.64 -6.75
N SER A 150 23.44 4.27 -5.77
CA SER A 150 24.08 5.11 -4.75
C SER A 150 24.77 4.30 -3.63
N GLU A 151 25.69 4.93 -2.90
CA GLU A 151 26.38 4.31 -1.76
C GLU A 151 25.39 3.90 -0.65
N PHE A 152 24.37 4.73 -0.40
CA PHE A 152 23.31 4.44 0.57
C PHE A 152 22.52 3.18 0.19
N HIS A 153 22.09 3.08 -1.07
CA HIS A 153 21.37 1.92 -1.58
C HIS A 153 22.21 0.64 -1.51
N ALA A 154 23.52 0.71 -1.76
CA ALA A 154 24.40 -0.43 -1.57
C ALA A 154 24.39 -0.94 -0.12
N VAL A 155 24.54 -0.05 0.87
CA VAL A 155 24.56 -0.44 2.29
C VAL A 155 23.20 -0.97 2.75
N LYS A 156 22.10 -0.29 2.40
CA LYS A 156 20.73 -0.73 2.72
C LYS A 156 20.43 -2.09 2.10
N GLY A 157 20.82 -2.29 0.84
CA GLY A 157 20.61 -3.55 0.11
C GLY A 157 21.51 -4.71 0.55
N ALA A 158 22.68 -4.43 1.13
CA ALA A 158 23.57 -5.45 1.71
C ALA A 158 22.97 -6.16 2.94
N SER A 159 21.91 -5.58 3.50
CA SER A 159 21.33 -5.96 4.78
C SER A 159 20.06 -6.81 4.65
N SER A 160 19.79 -7.39 3.48
CA SER A 160 18.73 -8.39 3.37
C SER A 160 19.16 -9.69 4.06
N LYS A 161 18.28 -10.30 4.89
CA LYS A 161 18.50 -11.63 5.51
C LYS A 161 18.74 -12.72 4.46
N THR A 162 18.24 -12.53 3.24
CA THR A 162 18.65 -13.28 2.05
C THR A 162 19.80 -12.54 1.37
N MET A 163 20.88 -13.24 1.01
CA MET A 163 22.08 -12.72 0.31
C MET A 163 21.82 -12.12 -1.09
N ALA A 164 20.67 -11.51 -1.35
CA ALA A 164 20.13 -11.36 -2.69
C ALA A 164 20.75 -10.21 -3.50
N LEU A 165 21.16 -9.08 -2.89
CA LEU A 165 21.83 -8.02 -3.67
C LEU A 165 23.25 -8.44 -4.05
N ARG A 166 23.96 -9.10 -3.13
CA ARG A 166 25.27 -9.71 -3.39
C ARG A 166 25.19 -10.69 -4.56
N ASP A 167 24.17 -11.54 -4.57
CA ASP A 167 23.95 -12.48 -5.67
C ASP A 167 23.63 -11.76 -6.98
N ALA A 168 22.82 -10.71 -6.95
CA ALA A 168 22.56 -9.89 -8.13
C ALA A 168 23.83 -9.26 -8.70
N VAL A 169 24.72 -8.73 -7.83
CA VAL A 169 26.04 -8.19 -8.24
C VAL A 169 26.90 -9.28 -8.86
N ARG A 170 27.00 -10.45 -8.21
CA ARG A 170 27.80 -11.59 -8.71
C ARG A 170 27.31 -12.10 -10.05
N LEU A 171 25.99 -12.17 -10.25
CA LEU A 171 25.39 -12.66 -11.50
C LEU A 171 25.44 -11.63 -12.64
N SER A 172 25.40 -10.33 -12.32
CA SER A 172 25.34 -9.27 -13.32
C SER A 172 26.71 -8.79 -13.78
N HIS A 173 27.75 -9.00 -12.98
CA HIS A 173 29.12 -8.54 -13.23
C HIS A 173 29.17 -7.04 -13.63
N PRO A 174 28.69 -6.12 -12.77
CA PRO A 174 28.74 -4.69 -13.03
C PRO A 174 30.18 -4.17 -13.07
N LYS A 175 30.41 -3.17 -13.93
CA LYS A 175 31.70 -2.49 -14.04
C LYS A 175 31.71 -1.27 -13.11
N PRO A 176 32.73 -1.13 -12.25
CA PRO A 176 32.84 0.06 -11.40
C PRO A 176 33.10 1.30 -12.26
N ARG A 177 32.44 2.40 -11.91
CA ARG A 177 32.57 3.71 -12.57
C ARG A 177 33.81 4.48 -12.11
N ASP A 178 34.21 4.26 -10.86
CA ASP A 178 35.28 4.94 -10.15
C ASP A 178 35.86 4.05 -9.02
N GLU A 179 36.84 4.56 -8.26
CA GLU A 179 37.46 3.81 -7.15
C GLU A 179 36.47 3.51 -6.02
N LYS A 180 35.57 4.46 -5.71
CA LYS A 180 34.57 4.29 -4.64
C LYS A 180 33.59 3.17 -4.95
N SER A 181 33.04 3.15 -6.17
CA SER A 181 32.17 2.09 -6.65
C SER A 181 32.90 0.75 -6.79
N ARG A 182 34.19 0.74 -7.16
CA ARG A 182 35.03 -0.47 -7.13
C ARG A 182 35.12 -1.07 -5.74
N GLU A 183 35.39 -0.25 -4.74
CA GLU A 183 35.46 -0.66 -3.34
C GLU A 183 34.11 -1.22 -2.87
N LEU A 184 33.02 -0.49 -3.13
CA LEU A 184 31.67 -0.83 -2.73
C LEU A 184 31.14 -2.12 -3.38
N LEU A 185 31.30 -2.27 -4.70
CA LEU A 185 30.92 -3.48 -5.42
C LEU A 185 31.76 -4.68 -4.99
N GLY A 186 33.05 -4.46 -4.73
CA GLY A 186 33.92 -5.47 -4.12
C GLY A 186 33.40 -5.93 -2.76
N TRP A 187 33.02 -4.98 -1.89
CA TRP A 187 32.48 -5.26 -0.56
C TRP A 187 31.16 -6.04 -0.63
N LEU A 188 30.22 -5.59 -1.46
CA LEU A 188 28.95 -6.27 -1.69
C LEU A 188 29.14 -7.70 -2.17
N SER A 189 30.04 -7.92 -3.13
CA SER A 189 30.35 -9.22 -3.71
C SER A 189 31.05 -10.18 -2.74
N GLY A 190 31.56 -9.66 -1.62
CA GLY A 190 32.35 -10.41 -0.64
C GLY A 190 33.84 -10.56 -0.97
N HIS A 191 34.34 -9.91 -2.03
CA HIS A 191 35.74 -10.01 -2.46
C HIS A 191 36.72 -9.21 -1.60
N VAL A 192 36.22 -8.30 -0.75
CA VAL A 192 37.06 -7.48 0.16
C VAL A 192 36.60 -7.56 1.62
N GLN A 193 35.97 -8.69 2.00
CA GLN A 193 35.71 -8.97 3.42
C GLN A 193 37.05 -8.99 4.19
N GLY A 194 37.13 -8.21 5.27
CA GLY A 194 38.34 -8.13 6.10
C GLY A 194 39.36 -7.06 5.70
N LYS A 195 39.11 -6.22 4.68
CA LYS A 195 39.91 -4.98 4.50
C LYS A 195 39.77 -4.09 5.76
N LYS A 196 40.89 -3.54 6.23
CA LYS A 196 40.96 -2.70 7.45
C LYS A 196 40.47 -1.27 7.25
N VAL A 197 40.37 -0.79 6.00
CA VAL A 197 39.99 0.58 5.69
C VAL A 197 39.02 0.54 4.51
N PHE A 198 37.78 0.94 4.77
CA PHE A 198 36.84 1.34 3.73
C PHE A 198 36.76 2.86 3.72
N ALA A 199 36.63 3.49 2.55
CA ALA A 199 36.45 4.93 2.44
C ALA A 199 35.04 5.35 2.91
N ASN A 200 34.05 4.47 2.78
CA ASN A 200 32.66 4.74 3.17
C ASN A 200 32.45 4.50 4.69
N PRO A 201 32.06 5.53 5.48
CA PRO A 201 31.88 5.41 6.92
C PRO A 201 30.77 4.42 7.35
N MET A 202 29.70 4.27 6.57
CA MET A 202 28.62 3.32 6.87
C MET A 202 29.10 1.87 6.72
N VAL A 203 29.93 1.60 5.70
CA VAL A 203 30.54 0.27 5.50
C VAL A 203 31.48 -0.05 6.66
N VAL A 204 32.33 0.91 7.07
CA VAL A 204 33.21 0.75 8.23
C VAL A 204 32.41 0.43 9.50
N ALA A 205 31.39 1.25 9.80
CA ALA A 205 30.58 1.06 10.99
C ALA A 205 29.79 -0.25 10.97
N LEU A 206 29.25 -0.65 9.81
CA LEU A 206 28.53 -1.91 9.65
C LEU A 206 29.45 -3.13 9.83
N GLU A 207 30.67 -3.09 9.30
CA GLU A 207 31.63 -4.19 9.49
C GLU A 207 32.15 -4.27 10.93
N ALA A 208 32.27 -3.14 11.62
CA ALA A 208 32.55 -3.11 13.06
C ALA A 208 31.36 -3.67 13.87
N LEU A 209 30.14 -3.24 13.53
CA LEU A 209 28.90 -3.64 14.21
C LEU A 209 28.69 -5.16 14.18
N LYS A 210 29.03 -5.82 13.06
CA LYS A 210 28.96 -7.29 12.92
C LYS A 210 29.95 -8.05 13.80
N ARG A 211 31.01 -7.40 14.28
CA ARG A 211 32.11 -8.04 15.05
C ARG A 211 31.99 -7.79 16.54
N THR A 212 31.45 -6.65 16.94
CA THR A 212 31.27 -6.32 18.35
C THR A 212 29.99 -6.94 18.91
N SER A 213 30.08 -7.43 20.14
CA SER A 213 28.94 -7.86 20.95
C SER A 213 28.67 -6.93 22.13
N ASP A 214 29.45 -5.85 22.28
CA ASP A 214 29.27 -4.87 23.34
C ASP A 214 28.11 -3.90 22.98
N PRO A 215 27.00 -3.90 23.75
CA PRO A 215 25.87 -3.00 23.51
C PRO A 215 26.23 -1.52 23.38
N VAL A 216 27.22 -1.04 24.15
CA VAL A 216 27.61 0.37 24.17
C VAL A 216 28.35 0.74 22.88
N GLU A 217 29.30 -0.09 22.46
CA GLU A 217 30.01 0.07 21.19
C GLU A 217 29.03 -0.03 20.00
N GLN A 218 28.10 -0.99 20.03
CA GLN A 218 27.06 -1.12 19.00
C GLN A 218 26.23 0.16 18.87
N ALA A 219 25.77 0.72 19.99
CA ALA A 219 25.03 1.97 20.03
C ALA A 219 25.85 3.15 19.46
N GLU A 220 27.13 3.28 19.83
CA GLU A 220 27.99 4.35 19.30
C GLU A 220 28.17 4.26 17.78
N LEU A 221 28.41 3.05 17.25
CA LEU A 221 28.57 2.81 15.82
C LEU A 221 27.31 3.20 15.04
N ILE A 222 26.13 2.82 15.55
CA ILE A 222 24.83 3.16 14.95
C ILE A 222 24.63 4.67 14.94
N ARG A 223 24.93 5.34 16.05
CA ARG A 223 24.80 6.80 16.20
C ARG A 223 25.71 7.56 15.24
N ARG A 224 27.00 7.23 15.24
CA ARG A 224 28.03 7.95 14.46
C ARG A 224 27.82 7.81 12.96
N ALA A 225 27.46 6.63 12.49
CA ALA A 225 27.27 6.37 11.07
C ALA A 225 25.81 6.49 10.61
N ARG A 226 24.88 6.86 11.51
CA ARG A 226 23.43 6.93 11.25
C ARG A 226 22.91 5.69 10.53
N LEU A 227 23.29 4.50 11.01
CA LEU A 227 22.96 3.25 10.34
C LEU A 227 21.43 3.06 10.28
N PRO A 228 20.85 2.76 9.09
CA PRO A 228 19.42 2.52 8.96
C PRO A 228 18.94 1.33 9.79
N TYR A 229 17.68 1.37 10.20
CA TYR A 229 17.03 0.33 10.99
C TYR A 229 17.13 -1.07 10.34
N GLU A 230 16.87 -1.16 9.04
CA GLU A 230 16.92 -2.42 8.29
C GLU A 230 18.34 -2.99 8.21
N VAL A 231 19.34 -2.11 8.30
CA VAL A 231 20.75 -2.50 8.31
C VAL A 231 21.12 -3.11 9.66
N VAL A 232 20.79 -2.42 10.74
CA VAL A 232 21.11 -2.84 12.10
C VAL A 232 20.40 -4.14 12.48
N THR A 233 19.10 -4.26 12.18
CA THR A 233 18.29 -5.43 12.56
C THR A 233 18.69 -6.73 11.86
N VAL A 234 19.49 -6.65 10.78
CA VAL A 234 20.08 -7.82 10.12
C VAL A 234 21.52 -8.04 10.54
N ALA A 235 22.28 -6.97 10.80
CA ALA A 235 23.64 -7.08 11.32
C ALA A 235 23.68 -7.65 12.75
N VAL A 236 22.66 -7.35 13.57
CA VAL A 236 22.58 -7.75 14.98
C VAL A 236 21.40 -8.70 15.17
N SER A 237 21.68 -9.99 15.37
CA SER A 237 20.65 -11.03 15.48
C SER A 237 19.71 -10.86 16.69
N ASN A 238 20.22 -10.32 17.80
CA ASN A 238 19.44 -10.04 19.01
C ASN A 238 19.83 -8.67 19.57
N PRO A 239 19.29 -7.57 19.00
CA PRO A 239 19.67 -6.23 19.42
C PRO A 239 19.27 -5.95 20.87
N SER A 240 20.21 -5.41 21.65
CA SER A 240 19.98 -5.03 23.04
C SER A 240 19.07 -3.81 23.16
N ARG A 241 18.64 -3.48 24.38
CA ARG A 241 17.84 -2.27 24.63
C ARG A 241 18.57 -1.02 24.16
N GLU A 242 19.87 -0.90 24.41
CA GLU A 242 20.72 0.23 24.01
C GLU A 242 20.72 0.42 22.49
N VAL A 243 20.80 -0.67 21.73
CA VAL A 243 20.70 -0.64 20.27
C VAL A 243 19.32 -0.15 19.84
N TRP A 244 18.25 -0.64 20.46
CA TRP A 244 16.89 -0.20 20.16
C TRP A 244 16.64 1.28 20.53
N VAL A 245 17.30 1.79 21.56
CA VAL A 245 17.26 3.22 21.92
C VAL A 245 17.91 4.07 20.83
N GLU A 246 19.06 3.68 20.31
CA GLU A 246 19.69 4.41 19.19
C GLU A 246 18.86 4.30 17.90
N LEU A 247 18.24 3.14 17.66
CA LEU A 247 17.30 2.98 16.55
C LEU A 247 16.09 3.90 16.69
N LEU A 248 15.55 4.11 17.90
CA LEU A 248 14.49 5.07 18.14
C LEU A 248 14.93 6.50 17.79
N ARG A 249 16.13 6.89 18.22
CA ARG A 249 16.70 8.23 17.96
C ARG A 249 16.84 8.49 16.46
N ASN A 250 17.28 7.49 15.70
CA ASN A 250 17.47 7.59 14.24
C ASN A 250 16.21 7.30 13.42
N ALA A 251 15.20 6.61 13.96
CA ALA A 251 14.04 6.16 13.19
C ALA A 251 13.21 7.34 12.66
N PRO A 252 12.86 7.33 11.35
CA PRO A 252 11.79 8.16 10.82
C PRO A 252 10.44 7.82 11.47
N ALA A 253 9.48 8.77 11.42
CA ALA A 253 8.17 8.64 12.07
C ALA A 253 7.42 7.37 11.63
N LEU A 254 7.38 7.08 10.32
CA LEU A 254 6.72 5.88 9.78
C LEU A 254 7.38 4.58 10.28
N ASN A 255 8.70 4.54 10.40
CA ASN A 255 9.41 3.37 10.90
C ASN A 255 9.08 3.12 12.38
N LEU A 256 9.12 4.17 13.20
CA LEU A 256 8.68 4.11 14.59
C LEU A 256 7.22 3.64 14.71
N LEU A 257 6.32 4.19 13.89
CA LEU A 257 4.91 3.81 13.86
C LEU A 257 4.72 2.31 13.55
N MET A 258 5.42 1.82 12.53
CA MET A 258 5.31 0.43 12.07
C MET A 258 5.95 -0.58 13.03
N ASN A 259 6.95 -0.15 13.80
CA ASN A 259 7.70 -1.00 14.72
C ASN A 259 7.44 -0.70 16.20
N LEU A 260 6.42 0.12 16.52
CA LEU A 260 6.12 0.57 17.88
C LEU A 260 6.06 -0.58 18.89
N MET A 261 5.35 -1.65 18.54
CA MET A 261 5.23 -2.84 19.37
C MET A 261 6.55 -3.55 19.63
N THR A 262 7.49 -3.47 18.68
CA THR A 262 8.83 -4.04 18.81
C THR A 262 9.65 -3.20 19.79
N PHE A 263 9.62 -1.86 19.69
CA PHE A 263 10.25 -0.97 20.67
C PHE A 263 9.70 -1.21 22.09
N THR A 264 8.38 -1.40 22.24
CA THR A 264 7.75 -1.75 23.52
C THR A 264 8.31 -3.05 24.07
N ARG A 265 8.35 -4.12 23.26
CA ARG A 265 8.84 -5.44 23.69
C ARG A 265 10.30 -5.42 24.16
N HIS A 266 11.12 -4.56 23.59
CA HIS A 266 12.53 -4.41 23.98
C HIS A 266 12.75 -3.40 25.13
N GLY A 267 11.68 -2.94 25.80
CA GLY A 267 11.78 -2.10 27.00
C GLY A 267 12.28 -0.68 26.72
N VAL A 268 12.18 -0.20 25.47
CA VAL A 268 12.65 1.14 25.10
C VAL A 268 11.86 2.21 25.85
N PHE A 269 10.55 2.00 25.97
CA PHE A 269 9.62 2.91 26.65
C PHE A 269 9.59 2.75 28.18
N SER A 270 10.52 2.00 28.77
CA SER A 270 10.72 2.06 30.24
C SER A 270 11.48 3.33 30.67
N ASP A 271 12.00 4.11 29.73
CA ASP A 271 12.69 5.38 29.95
C ASP A 271 11.79 6.56 29.52
N GLN A 272 11.68 7.55 30.40
CA GLN A 272 10.89 8.76 30.21
C GLN A 272 11.41 9.64 29.06
N GLU A 273 12.73 9.69 28.86
CA GLU A 273 13.33 10.43 27.74
C GLU A 273 12.93 9.79 26.40
N ASN A 274 12.98 8.46 26.30
CA ASN A 274 12.62 7.74 25.09
C ASN A 274 11.13 7.89 24.75
N ILE A 275 10.26 7.92 25.75
CA ILE A 275 8.83 8.22 25.55
C ILE A 275 8.68 9.62 24.95
N THR A 276 9.40 10.61 25.48
CA THR A 276 9.35 11.99 24.98
C THR A 276 9.80 12.05 23.51
N ILE A 277 10.93 11.42 23.18
CA ILE A 277 11.44 11.33 21.80
C ILE A 277 10.42 10.65 20.87
N ALA A 278 9.79 9.57 21.32
CA ALA A 278 8.79 8.86 20.53
C ALA A 278 7.57 9.72 20.27
N CYS A 279 7.05 10.40 21.29
CA CYS A 279 5.92 11.31 21.17
C CYS A 279 6.22 12.45 20.18
N GLU A 280 7.37 13.12 20.31
CA GLU A 280 7.78 14.21 19.42
C GLU A 280 7.91 13.78 17.95
N LYS A 281 8.40 12.56 17.70
CA LYS A 281 8.50 12.00 16.34
C LYS A 281 7.14 11.63 15.78
N LEU A 282 6.29 11.00 16.58
CA LEU A 282 4.96 10.53 16.15
C LEU A 282 4.01 11.69 15.88
N SER A 283 4.07 12.78 16.65
CA SER A 283 3.14 13.91 16.50
C SER A 283 3.62 14.98 15.52
N ARG A 284 4.81 14.85 14.91
CA ARG A 284 5.38 15.87 14.01
C ARG A 284 4.66 15.92 12.66
N PRO A 285 3.92 17.01 12.33
CA PRO A 285 3.10 17.05 11.12
C PRO A 285 3.91 16.91 9.83
N ASP A 286 5.05 17.60 9.72
CA ASP A 286 5.86 17.59 8.50
C ASP A 286 6.47 16.21 8.23
N ALA A 287 6.90 15.49 9.28
CA ALA A 287 7.44 14.14 9.15
C ALA A 287 6.37 13.13 8.73
N LEU A 288 5.14 13.26 9.23
CA LEU A 288 4.02 12.43 8.81
C LEU A 288 3.59 12.72 7.38
N ARG A 289 3.62 14.00 6.98
CA ARG A 289 3.31 14.44 5.61
C ARG A 289 4.35 13.93 4.61
N SER A 290 5.64 14.14 4.87
CA SER A 290 6.71 13.70 3.97
C SER A 290 6.77 12.18 3.84
N ALA A 291 6.58 11.46 4.95
CA ALA A 291 6.49 9.99 4.96
C ALA A 291 5.13 9.46 4.47
N ARG A 292 4.19 10.35 4.09
CA ARG A 292 2.87 10.03 3.52
C ARG A 292 2.09 9.05 4.39
N VAL A 293 2.21 9.20 5.71
CA VAL A 293 1.51 8.36 6.69
C VAL A 293 0.01 8.57 6.54
N LEU A 294 -0.76 7.48 6.50
CA LEU A 294 -2.21 7.54 6.37
C LEU A 294 -2.92 7.26 7.72
N PRO A 295 -4.12 7.82 7.97
CA PRO A 295 -4.80 7.71 9.26
C PRO A 295 -5.01 6.28 9.78
N PHE A 296 -5.27 5.31 8.91
CA PHE A 296 -5.45 3.93 9.34
C PHE A 296 -4.15 3.28 9.84
N GLN A 297 -2.98 3.71 9.37
CA GLN A 297 -1.69 3.23 9.89
C GLN A 297 -1.51 3.71 11.33
N CYS A 298 -1.82 4.98 11.60
CA CYS A 298 -1.84 5.57 12.93
C CYS A 298 -2.86 4.86 13.84
N TYR A 299 -4.08 4.65 13.35
CA TYR A 299 -5.11 3.94 14.10
C TYR A 299 -4.71 2.51 14.43
N ARG A 300 -4.07 1.78 13.51
CA ARG A 300 -3.59 0.41 13.76
C ARG A 300 -2.59 0.39 14.91
N ALA A 301 -1.60 1.27 14.86
CA ALA A 301 -0.61 1.39 15.92
C ALA A 301 -1.28 1.78 17.25
N TRP A 302 -2.18 2.77 17.23
CA TRP A 302 -2.96 3.20 18.40
C TRP A 302 -3.74 2.04 19.01
N LYS A 303 -4.49 1.28 18.19
CA LYS A 303 -5.31 0.16 18.66
C LYS A 303 -4.45 -0.94 19.26
N MET A 304 -3.39 -1.37 18.58
CA MET A 304 -2.48 -2.40 19.08
C MET A 304 -1.77 -1.98 20.37
N TYR A 305 -1.34 -0.72 20.46
CA TYR A 305 -0.66 -0.19 21.63
C TYR A 305 -1.64 -0.02 22.81
N SER A 306 -2.87 0.43 22.55
CA SER A 306 -3.91 0.60 23.58
C SER A 306 -4.32 -0.69 24.29
N GLN A 307 -4.07 -1.84 23.67
CA GLN A 307 -4.33 -3.16 24.24
C GLN A 307 -3.20 -3.68 25.13
N GLN A 308 -2.08 -2.97 25.25
CA GLN A 308 -0.99 -3.33 26.16
C GLN A 308 -1.35 -2.93 27.59
N SER A 309 -1.01 -3.79 28.55
CA SER A 309 -1.24 -3.52 29.98
C SER A 309 -0.43 -2.33 30.52
N ASP A 310 0.70 -2.05 29.89
CA ASP A 310 1.68 -1.01 30.25
C ASP A 310 1.71 0.13 29.21
N ALA A 311 0.63 0.31 28.44
CA ALA A 311 0.53 1.39 27.46
C ALA A 311 0.68 2.77 28.12
N ASP A 312 1.68 3.55 27.71
CA ASP A 312 1.89 4.90 28.21
C ASP A 312 0.85 5.86 27.59
N PRO A 313 0.09 6.61 28.42
CA PRO A 313 -0.92 7.54 27.93
C PRO A 313 -0.40 8.63 26.98
N ARG A 314 0.88 9.03 27.11
CA ARG A 314 1.46 10.06 26.24
C ARG A 314 1.71 9.53 24.83
N ILE A 315 2.12 8.27 24.70
CA ILE A 315 2.27 7.63 23.39
C ILE A 315 0.90 7.46 22.73
N LEU A 316 -0.13 7.08 23.50
CA LEU A 316 -1.51 7.02 23.01
C LEU A 316 -2.02 8.38 22.52
N ALA A 317 -1.72 9.45 23.25
CA ALA A 317 -2.04 10.82 22.84
C ALA A 317 -1.29 11.20 21.56
N ALA A 318 0.02 10.97 21.50
CA ALA A 318 0.83 11.26 20.32
C ALA A 318 0.39 10.48 19.07
N LEU A 319 -0.07 9.23 19.22
CA LEU A 319 -0.66 8.46 18.13
C LEU A 319 -2.02 9.01 17.69
N SER A 320 -2.79 9.56 18.62
CA SER A 320 -4.03 10.28 18.29
C SER A 320 -3.73 11.56 17.51
N ASP A 321 -2.73 12.33 17.92
CA ASP A 321 -2.27 13.51 17.18
C ASP A 321 -1.73 13.12 15.80
N ALA A 322 -0.97 12.03 15.72
CA ALA A 322 -0.47 11.49 14.46
C ALA A 322 -1.61 11.14 13.50
N LEU A 323 -2.69 10.55 14.03
CA LEU A 323 -3.90 10.25 13.27
C LEU A 323 -4.53 11.54 12.73
N GLU A 324 -4.69 12.57 13.57
CA GLU A 324 -5.22 13.89 13.14
C GLU A 324 -4.36 14.53 12.06
N HIS A 325 -3.03 14.58 12.23
CA HIS A 325 -2.11 15.20 11.27
C HIS A 325 -2.03 14.42 9.95
N SER A 326 -2.12 13.09 10.00
CA SER A 326 -2.10 12.22 8.81
C SER A 326 -3.30 12.41 7.88
N VAL A 327 -4.38 13.05 8.35
CA VAL A 327 -5.53 13.42 7.50
C VAL A 327 -5.10 14.31 6.33
N SER A 328 -4.04 15.09 6.50
CA SER A 328 -3.49 15.92 5.40
C SER A 328 -2.97 15.11 4.20
N ASN A 329 -2.69 13.82 4.38
CA ASN A 329 -2.30 12.88 3.32
C ASN A 329 -3.50 12.14 2.69
N MET A 330 -4.72 12.38 3.18
CA MET A 330 -5.95 11.85 2.59
C MET A 330 -6.28 12.58 1.28
N PRO A 331 -7.03 11.93 0.36
CA PRO A 331 -7.39 12.54 -0.90
C PRO A 331 -8.30 13.75 -0.70
N LEU A 332 -8.12 14.74 -1.57
CA LEU A 332 -9.00 15.91 -1.64
C LEU A 332 -10.03 15.67 -2.74
N PHE A 333 -11.29 15.89 -2.43
CA PHE A 333 -12.36 15.81 -3.41
C PHE A 333 -12.93 17.19 -3.69
N GLY A 334 -13.08 17.50 -4.97
CA GLY A 334 -13.86 18.65 -5.43
C GLY A 334 -15.36 18.34 -5.41
N GLY A 335 -16.18 19.38 -5.44
CA GLY A 335 -17.64 19.25 -5.50
C GLY A 335 -18.27 18.73 -4.21
N ARG A 336 -19.46 18.15 -4.33
CA ARG A 336 -20.27 17.56 -3.26
C ARG A 336 -20.08 16.06 -3.26
N VAL A 337 -19.65 15.52 -2.13
CA VAL A 337 -19.30 14.11 -1.99
C VAL A 337 -20.28 13.45 -1.03
N CYS A 338 -20.83 12.30 -1.43
CA CYS A 338 -21.50 11.39 -0.50
C CYS A 338 -20.59 10.21 -0.20
N LEU A 339 -20.21 10.05 1.07
CA LEU A 339 -19.51 8.86 1.57
C LEU A 339 -20.54 7.93 2.18
N ALA A 340 -20.62 6.71 1.67
CA ALA A 340 -21.51 5.67 2.15
C ALA A 340 -20.69 4.52 2.74
N PRO A 341 -20.32 4.60 4.03
CA PRO A 341 -19.66 3.50 4.73
C PRO A 341 -20.67 2.39 5.04
N ASP A 342 -20.41 1.18 4.56
CA ASP A 342 -21.17 -0.01 4.94
C ASP A 342 -20.85 -0.40 6.40
N VAL A 343 -21.90 -0.53 7.19
CA VAL A 343 -21.86 -0.91 8.61
C VAL A 343 -22.58 -2.24 8.86
N SER A 344 -22.88 -3.01 7.82
CA SER A 344 -23.50 -4.33 7.93
C SER A 344 -22.67 -5.33 8.77
N GLY A 345 -23.31 -6.44 9.15
CA GLY A 345 -22.66 -7.47 9.96
C GLY A 345 -21.40 -8.08 9.33
N SER A 346 -21.34 -8.20 8.00
CA SER A 346 -20.20 -8.77 7.28
C SER A 346 -18.94 -7.87 7.37
N MET A 347 -19.14 -6.55 7.42
CA MET A 347 -18.08 -5.55 7.63
C MET A 347 -17.41 -5.61 9.01
N GLN A 348 -18.03 -6.28 9.99
CA GLN A 348 -17.48 -6.46 11.34
C GLN A 348 -16.41 -7.55 11.41
N SER A 349 -16.31 -8.42 10.39
CA SER A 349 -15.25 -9.41 10.32
C SER A 349 -13.87 -8.76 10.12
N CYS A 350 -12.79 -9.43 10.52
CA CYS A 350 -11.42 -8.95 10.29
C CYS A 350 -10.89 -9.47 8.95
N PHE A 351 -10.29 -8.60 8.13
CA PHE A 351 -10.02 -8.89 6.72
C PHE A 351 -8.61 -9.41 6.39
N THR A 352 -7.70 -9.48 7.37
CA THR A 352 -6.31 -9.83 7.12
C THR A 352 -5.88 -11.09 7.86
N ASN A 353 -5.39 -12.09 7.11
CA ASN A 353 -4.86 -13.35 7.64
C ASN A 353 -3.59 -13.21 8.49
N GLU A 354 -2.87 -12.08 8.42
CA GLU A 354 -1.56 -11.97 9.08
C GLU A 354 -1.50 -11.12 10.35
N LYS A 355 -2.57 -10.45 10.78
CA LYS A 355 -2.71 -9.84 12.12
C LYS A 355 -4.11 -9.28 12.30
N ARG A 356 -4.92 -9.97 13.11
CA ARG A 356 -6.27 -9.58 13.55
C ARG A 356 -6.26 -8.28 14.36
N SER A 357 -6.16 -7.11 13.72
CA SER A 357 -6.21 -5.84 14.46
C SER A 357 -7.35 -4.91 14.09
N ILE A 358 -7.85 -4.89 12.84
CA ILE A 358 -8.86 -3.91 12.39
C ILE A 358 -9.93 -4.58 11.51
N SER A 359 -11.21 -4.24 11.70
CA SER A 359 -12.34 -4.65 10.84
C SER A 359 -12.55 -3.68 9.65
N ALA A 360 -13.30 -4.08 8.62
CA ALA A 360 -13.61 -3.18 7.49
C ALA A 360 -14.51 -2.05 7.95
N ALA A 361 -15.41 -2.29 8.90
CA ALA A 361 -16.21 -1.23 9.52
C ALA A 361 -15.31 -0.15 10.15
N GLU A 362 -14.24 -0.54 10.84
CA GLU A 362 -13.26 0.39 11.40
C GLU A 362 -12.47 1.12 10.30
N VAL A 363 -12.01 0.41 9.27
CA VAL A 363 -11.32 1.00 8.12
C VAL A 363 -12.20 2.04 7.41
N SER A 364 -13.44 1.66 7.13
CA SER A 364 -14.47 2.48 6.49
C SER A 364 -14.80 3.70 7.36
N GLY A 365 -14.95 3.51 8.67
CA GLY A 365 -15.17 4.59 9.64
C GLY A 365 -14.03 5.60 9.68
N ILE A 366 -12.76 5.14 9.69
CA ILE A 366 -11.58 6.03 9.67
C ILE A 366 -11.51 6.81 8.36
N PHE A 367 -11.75 6.15 7.24
CA PHE A 367 -11.77 6.80 5.93
C PHE A 367 -12.85 7.88 5.85
N ALA A 368 -14.09 7.53 6.22
CA ALA A 368 -15.21 8.46 6.22
C ALA A 368 -14.98 9.64 7.18
N ALA A 369 -14.49 9.37 8.39
CA ALA A 369 -14.20 10.42 9.38
C ALA A 369 -13.04 11.34 8.95
N GLY A 370 -11.98 10.79 8.35
CA GLY A 370 -10.86 11.57 7.82
C GLY A 370 -11.30 12.49 6.70
N LEU A 371 -12.09 12.00 5.75
CA LEU A 371 -12.60 12.81 4.64
C LEU A 371 -13.66 13.82 5.07
N LEU A 372 -14.53 13.48 6.01
CA LEU A 372 -15.47 14.43 6.60
C LEU A 372 -14.75 15.63 7.22
N LYS A 373 -13.57 15.40 7.83
CA LYS A 373 -12.74 16.47 8.39
C LYS A 373 -11.98 17.25 7.30
N GLN A 374 -11.47 16.55 6.30
CA GLN A 374 -10.59 17.14 5.27
C GLN A 374 -11.37 17.93 4.19
N CYS A 375 -12.54 17.44 3.79
CA CYS A 375 -13.29 17.96 2.65
C CYS A 375 -14.54 18.75 3.12
N PRO A 376 -14.79 19.96 2.59
CA PRO A 376 -15.82 20.85 3.11
C PRO A 376 -17.27 20.44 2.79
N ASN A 377 -17.49 19.71 1.69
CA ASN A 377 -18.81 19.35 1.19
C ASN A 377 -19.03 17.83 1.18
N VAL A 378 -18.86 17.21 2.34
CA VAL A 378 -19.03 15.77 2.52
C VAL A 378 -20.30 15.49 3.31
N THR A 379 -21.17 14.66 2.74
CA THR A 379 -22.28 14.01 3.44
C THR A 379 -21.88 12.57 3.73
N VAL A 380 -22.02 12.11 4.97
CA VAL A 380 -21.76 10.71 5.34
C VAL A 380 -23.10 10.01 5.59
N LEU A 381 -23.38 8.95 4.83
CA LEU A 381 -24.58 8.13 4.93
C LEU A 381 -24.20 6.68 5.22
N PRO A 382 -23.90 6.32 6.48
CA PRO A 382 -23.67 4.93 6.83
C PRO A 382 -24.89 4.09 6.51
N PHE A 383 -24.68 2.86 6.06
CA PHE A 383 -25.79 2.01 5.63
C PHE A 383 -25.60 0.55 5.99
N GLU A 384 -26.72 -0.12 6.17
CA GLU A 384 -26.88 -1.57 6.20
C GLU A 384 -28.03 -1.94 5.26
N GLY A 385 -29.12 -2.56 5.72
CA GLY A 385 -30.33 -2.74 4.91
C GLY A 385 -31.03 -1.42 4.58
N HIS A 386 -30.70 -0.35 5.32
CA HIS A 386 -31.19 1.01 5.17
C HIS A 386 -30.09 1.99 5.62
N VAL A 387 -30.27 3.29 5.37
CA VAL A 387 -29.37 4.34 5.90
C VAL A 387 -29.58 4.46 7.41
N VAL A 388 -28.49 4.38 8.17
CA VAL A 388 -28.49 4.54 9.63
C VAL A 388 -28.13 5.98 9.95
N ASP A 389 -29.02 6.69 10.64
CA ASP A 389 -28.78 8.08 11.01
C ASP A 389 -27.66 8.15 12.07
N VAL A 390 -26.68 9.03 11.84
CA VAL A 390 -25.57 9.28 12.77
C VAL A 390 -25.30 10.78 12.84
N SER A 391 -25.12 11.29 14.06
CA SER A 391 -24.72 12.68 14.26
C SER A 391 -23.19 12.78 14.27
N LEU A 392 -22.65 13.32 13.18
CA LEU A 392 -21.22 13.56 13.01
C LEU A 392 -20.96 15.07 12.97
N ASN A 393 -19.91 15.49 13.67
CA ASN A 393 -19.43 16.86 13.62
C ASN A 393 -18.04 16.82 12.95
N PRO A 394 -17.84 17.50 11.80
CA PRO A 394 -16.54 17.55 11.12
C PRO A 394 -15.38 18.03 12.00
N ARG A 395 -15.68 18.79 13.07
CA ARG A 395 -14.68 19.29 14.02
C ARG A 395 -14.32 18.31 15.13
N ASP A 396 -15.09 17.25 15.33
CA ASP A 396 -14.74 16.20 16.31
C ASP A 396 -13.43 15.51 15.89
N ALA A 397 -12.72 14.91 16.84
CA ALA A 397 -11.57 14.07 16.53
C ALA A 397 -11.97 12.94 15.55
N VAL A 398 -11.08 12.62 14.61
CA VAL A 398 -11.29 11.57 13.60
C VAL A 398 -11.58 10.24 14.28
N LEU A 399 -10.85 9.92 15.36
CA LEU A 399 -11.09 8.70 16.15
C LEU A 399 -12.51 8.66 16.73
N THR A 400 -13.04 9.80 17.16
CA THR A 400 -14.41 9.90 17.70
C THR A 400 -15.45 9.62 16.62
N ASN A 401 -15.35 10.29 15.47
CA ASN A 401 -16.28 10.06 14.36
C ASN A 401 -16.14 8.66 13.77
N ALA A 402 -14.91 8.14 13.65
CA ALA A 402 -14.65 6.80 13.14
C ALA A 402 -15.33 5.74 14.03
N ARG A 403 -15.20 5.86 15.36
CA ARG A 403 -15.87 4.97 16.31
C ARG A 403 -17.39 5.07 16.21
N LYS A 404 -17.93 6.29 16.15
CA LYS A 404 -19.38 6.50 15.98
C LYS A 404 -19.88 5.74 14.76
N ILE A 405 -19.18 5.79 13.62
CA ILE A 405 -19.55 5.09 12.39
C ILE A 405 -19.40 3.58 12.55
N SER A 406 -18.24 3.10 13.00
CA SER A 406 -17.94 1.66 13.04
C SER A 406 -18.80 0.89 14.04
N SER A 407 -19.39 1.56 15.04
CA SER A 407 -20.25 0.96 16.07
C SER A 407 -21.73 0.87 15.72
N LEU A 408 -22.19 1.44 14.59
CA LEU A 408 -23.63 1.48 14.23
C LEU A 408 -24.21 0.12 13.80
N GLY A 409 -23.35 -0.86 13.51
CA GLY A 409 -23.68 -2.03 12.70
C GLY A 409 -24.42 -3.19 13.37
N GLY A 410 -24.95 -4.11 12.55
CA GLY A 410 -25.56 -5.37 12.99
C GLY A 410 -26.51 -6.08 12.03
N GLY A 411 -26.83 -5.52 10.85
CA GLY A 411 -27.85 -6.05 9.93
C GLY A 411 -27.36 -6.47 8.53
N SER A 412 -28.33 -6.65 7.62
CA SER A 412 -28.14 -7.01 6.19
C SER A 412 -27.51 -5.88 5.37
N THR A 413 -27.15 -6.10 4.10
CA THR A 413 -26.47 -5.09 3.27
C THR A 413 -27.32 -4.67 2.05
N SER A 414 -27.50 -3.36 1.87
CA SER A 414 -28.19 -2.76 0.72
C SER A 414 -27.44 -1.51 0.19
N LEU A 415 -26.56 -1.71 -0.79
CA LEU A 415 -25.75 -0.63 -1.38
C LEU A 415 -26.60 0.45 -2.08
N SER A 416 -27.85 0.13 -2.43
CA SER A 416 -28.81 1.09 -2.99
C SER A 416 -29.47 2.00 -1.95
N ALA A 417 -29.41 1.68 -0.66
CA ALA A 417 -30.02 2.47 0.41
C ALA A 417 -29.55 3.94 0.44
N PRO A 418 -28.24 4.26 0.44
CA PRO A 418 -27.77 5.64 0.44
C PRO A 418 -28.16 6.38 -0.85
N VAL A 419 -28.11 5.72 -2.02
CA VAL A 419 -28.56 6.33 -3.28
C VAL A 419 -30.07 6.60 -3.26
N SER A 420 -30.86 5.70 -2.68
CA SER A 420 -32.30 5.87 -2.51
C SER A 420 -32.61 7.06 -1.59
N ARG A 421 -31.82 7.26 -0.52
CA ARG A 421 -31.95 8.45 0.33
C ARG A 421 -31.65 9.73 -0.45
N LEU A 422 -30.62 9.76 -1.28
CA LEU A 422 -30.31 10.91 -2.16
C LEU A 422 -31.43 11.17 -3.18
N LEU A 423 -32.03 10.12 -3.75
CA LEU A 423 -33.21 10.24 -4.63
C LEU A 423 -34.42 10.87 -3.94
N GLN A 424 -34.73 10.41 -2.73
CA GLN A 424 -35.88 10.88 -1.94
C GLN A 424 -35.72 12.34 -1.52
N THR A 425 -34.52 12.71 -1.07
CA THR A 425 -34.19 14.07 -0.63
C THR A 425 -33.90 15.03 -1.80
N ARG A 426 -33.67 14.48 -3.00
CA ARG A 426 -33.20 15.21 -4.19
C ARG A 426 -31.85 15.89 -3.97
N ASP A 427 -31.03 15.36 -3.07
CA ASP A 427 -29.69 15.85 -2.79
C ASP A 427 -28.76 15.57 -3.97
N LYS A 428 -28.16 16.62 -4.52
CA LYS A 428 -27.21 16.54 -5.63
C LYS A 428 -25.79 16.29 -5.12
N VAL A 429 -25.16 15.23 -5.62
CA VAL A 429 -23.75 14.92 -5.37
C VAL A 429 -23.02 14.77 -6.69
N ASP A 430 -21.75 15.14 -6.69
CA ASP A 430 -20.86 15.05 -7.83
C ASP A 430 -20.05 13.74 -7.77
N LEU A 431 -19.75 13.26 -6.54
CA LEU A 431 -19.10 11.98 -6.29
C LEU A 431 -19.81 11.19 -5.19
N PHE A 432 -20.16 9.95 -5.47
CA PHE A 432 -20.62 8.95 -4.51
C PHE A 432 -19.49 7.95 -4.25
N VAL A 433 -19.14 7.70 -2.98
CA VAL A 433 -18.13 6.69 -2.61
C VAL A 433 -18.78 5.67 -1.68
N GLY A 434 -19.04 4.47 -2.19
CA GLY A 434 -19.52 3.33 -1.40
C GLY A 434 -18.35 2.48 -0.91
N ILE A 435 -18.29 2.15 0.39
CA ILE A 435 -17.25 1.31 0.98
C ILE A 435 -17.90 0.09 1.58
N THR A 436 -17.75 -1.07 0.95
CA THR A 436 -18.52 -2.29 1.27
C THR A 436 -17.64 -3.53 1.09
N ASP A 437 -18.15 -4.71 1.43
CA ASP A 437 -17.60 -6.01 1.07
C ASP A 437 -18.34 -6.66 -0.12
N ASN A 438 -19.28 -5.93 -0.73
CA ASN A 438 -19.94 -6.19 -2.01
C ASN A 438 -20.93 -7.37 -2.06
N GLU A 439 -21.48 -7.72 -0.91
CA GLU A 439 -22.60 -8.65 -0.87
C GLU A 439 -23.89 -7.81 -0.82
N GLU A 440 -24.56 -7.58 -1.94
CA GLU A 440 -25.94 -7.06 -1.91
C GLU A 440 -26.91 -8.20 -1.56
N TRP A 441 -27.66 -8.06 -0.46
CA TRP A 441 -28.57 -9.10 0.04
C TRP A 441 -30.06 -8.72 -0.11
N VAL A 442 -30.40 -7.43 -0.03
CA VAL A 442 -31.79 -6.99 0.13
C VAL A 442 -32.09 -5.72 -0.68
N GLY A 443 -33.28 -5.68 -1.29
CA GLY A 443 -33.86 -4.48 -1.88
C GLY A 443 -33.64 -4.35 -3.39
N ARG A 444 -33.80 -3.12 -3.90
CA ARG A 444 -33.54 -2.78 -5.29
C ARG A 444 -32.02 -2.76 -5.53
N GLY A 445 -31.55 -3.28 -6.65
CA GLY A 445 -30.10 -3.29 -6.95
C GLY A 445 -29.51 -1.88 -7.08
N PHE A 446 -28.25 -1.70 -6.70
CA PHE A 446 -27.54 -0.43 -6.82
C PHE A 446 -27.63 0.16 -8.23
N LEU A 447 -27.35 -0.63 -9.26
CA LEU A 447 -27.31 -0.13 -10.65
C LEU A 447 -28.61 0.54 -11.10
N GLU A 448 -29.75 -0.08 -10.78
CA GLU A 448 -31.06 0.46 -11.17
C GLU A 448 -31.34 1.79 -10.46
N THR A 449 -31.00 1.84 -9.17
CA THR A 449 -31.16 3.02 -8.31
C THR A 449 -30.22 4.15 -8.73
N TRP A 450 -28.96 3.81 -9.04
CA TRP A 450 -27.94 4.73 -9.53
C TRP A 450 -28.33 5.37 -10.86
N ARG A 451 -28.77 4.56 -11.84
CA ARG A 451 -29.26 5.07 -13.13
C ARG A 451 -30.46 6.01 -12.96
N GLN A 452 -31.37 5.70 -12.03
CA GLN A 452 -32.47 6.61 -11.73
C GLN A 452 -31.97 7.93 -11.13
N TYR A 453 -31.06 7.86 -10.15
CA TYR A 453 -30.47 9.03 -9.51
C TYR A 453 -29.77 9.97 -10.50
N VAL A 454 -28.92 9.41 -11.37
CA VAL A 454 -28.21 10.18 -12.39
C VAL A 454 -29.19 10.86 -13.34
N ARG A 455 -30.23 10.15 -13.79
CA ARG A 455 -31.23 10.72 -14.72
C ARG A 455 -32.09 11.82 -14.08
N GLU A 456 -32.49 11.66 -12.82
CA GLU A 456 -33.50 12.53 -12.20
C GLU A 456 -32.91 13.67 -11.36
N VAL A 457 -31.69 13.50 -10.82
CA VAL A 457 -31.13 14.39 -9.79
C VAL A 457 -29.77 14.96 -10.20
N SER A 458 -28.81 14.11 -10.57
CA SER A 458 -27.42 14.54 -10.82
C SER A 458 -26.80 13.86 -12.06
N PRO A 459 -26.99 14.42 -13.27
CA PRO A 459 -26.56 13.80 -14.54
C PRO A 459 -25.06 13.54 -14.69
N ASP A 460 -24.23 14.35 -14.03
CA ASP A 460 -22.76 14.24 -14.12
C ASP A 460 -22.14 13.50 -12.93
N ALA A 461 -22.96 12.92 -12.05
CA ALA A 461 -22.49 12.23 -10.86
C ALA A 461 -21.67 10.99 -11.22
N LYS A 462 -20.57 10.78 -10.48
CA LYS A 462 -19.76 9.57 -10.54
C LYS A 462 -19.93 8.74 -9.26
N ALA A 463 -19.83 7.42 -9.37
CA ALA A 463 -19.79 6.50 -8.25
C ALA A 463 -18.45 5.76 -8.21
N VAL A 464 -17.86 5.65 -7.02
CA VAL A 464 -16.69 4.80 -6.74
C VAL A 464 -17.10 3.78 -5.69
N LEU A 465 -17.03 2.51 -6.03
CA LEU A 465 -17.37 1.40 -5.15
C LEU A 465 -16.09 0.70 -4.70
N ILE A 466 -15.71 0.93 -3.44
CA ILE A 466 -14.55 0.33 -2.80
C ILE A 466 -15.01 -0.97 -2.13
N THR A 467 -14.57 -2.10 -2.65
CA THR A 467 -14.81 -3.41 -2.04
C THR A 467 -13.63 -3.75 -1.15
N VAL A 468 -13.72 -3.47 0.16
CA VAL A 468 -12.61 -3.70 1.13
C VAL A 468 -12.14 -5.16 1.09
N VAL A 469 -13.08 -6.05 0.74
CA VAL A 469 -12.86 -7.48 0.54
C VAL A 469 -12.87 -7.79 -0.95
N PRO A 470 -11.88 -8.52 -1.47
CA PRO A 470 -11.95 -9.03 -2.84
C PRO A 470 -13.14 -9.96 -3.06
N THR A 471 -14.03 -9.59 -3.97
CA THR A 471 -15.08 -10.49 -4.48
C THR A 471 -15.10 -10.49 -6.01
N LEU A 472 -15.59 -11.57 -6.62
CA LEU A 472 -15.80 -11.64 -8.08
C LEU A 472 -17.04 -10.88 -8.54
N HIS A 473 -17.94 -10.59 -7.59
CA HIS A 473 -19.24 -10.03 -7.83
C HIS A 473 -19.14 -8.52 -7.81
N CYS A 474 -19.75 -7.86 -8.80
CA CYS A 474 -19.80 -6.41 -8.91
C CYS A 474 -21.25 -5.94 -8.99
N ALA A 475 -21.52 -4.75 -8.44
CA ALA A 475 -22.85 -4.14 -8.38
C ALA A 475 -23.29 -3.49 -9.71
N ALA A 476 -22.35 -3.30 -10.64
CA ALA A 476 -22.57 -2.73 -11.97
C ALA A 476 -21.60 -3.37 -12.98
N PRO A 477 -21.91 -3.35 -14.29
CA PRO A 477 -20.98 -3.80 -15.31
C PRO A 477 -19.83 -2.81 -15.48
N GLU A 478 -18.66 -3.28 -15.92
CA GLU A 478 -17.49 -2.44 -16.24
C GLU A 478 -17.81 -1.33 -17.25
N SER A 479 -18.69 -1.62 -18.21
CA SER A 479 -19.11 -0.65 -19.23
C SER A 479 -20.05 0.43 -18.70
N GLU A 480 -20.44 0.41 -17.42
CA GLU A 480 -21.38 1.39 -16.88
C GLU A 480 -20.71 2.78 -16.80
N PRO A 481 -21.21 3.79 -17.54
CA PRO A 481 -20.61 5.11 -17.52
C PRO A 481 -20.68 5.74 -16.12
N GLY A 482 -19.55 6.26 -15.65
CA GLY A 482 -19.48 6.98 -14.38
C GLY A 482 -19.48 6.11 -13.13
N VAL A 483 -19.46 4.77 -13.24
CA VAL A 483 -19.29 3.86 -12.10
C VAL A 483 -17.92 3.21 -12.16
N TYR A 484 -17.17 3.30 -11.06
CA TYR A 484 -15.81 2.79 -10.94
C TYR A 484 -15.70 1.87 -9.74
N PHE A 485 -14.85 0.87 -9.84
CA PHE A 485 -14.63 -0.11 -8.77
C PHE A 485 -13.19 -0.07 -8.30
N VAL A 486 -13.01 -0.22 -6.98
CA VAL A 486 -11.70 -0.38 -6.34
C VAL A 486 -11.77 -1.64 -5.48
N HIS A 487 -10.96 -2.64 -5.80
CA HIS A 487 -11.00 -3.92 -5.08
C HIS A 487 -9.87 -4.06 -4.08
N GLY A 488 -10.19 -4.49 -2.86
CA GLY A 488 -9.26 -4.61 -1.75
C GLY A 488 -9.01 -3.30 -1.00
N TRP A 489 -8.17 -3.41 0.02
CA TRP A 489 -7.74 -2.26 0.81
C TRP A 489 -6.22 -2.16 0.91
N SER A 490 -5.70 -1.00 0.52
CA SER A 490 -4.32 -0.60 0.71
C SER A 490 -4.21 0.93 0.69
N ASP A 491 -3.06 1.44 1.12
CA ASP A 491 -2.68 2.85 1.06
C ASP A 491 -2.92 3.49 -0.33
N ALA A 492 -2.79 2.69 -1.39
CA ALA A 492 -2.96 3.10 -2.78
C ALA A 492 -4.43 3.42 -3.16
N VAL A 493 -5.42 2.83 -2.46
CA VAL A 493 -6.85 3.05 -2.71
C VAL A 493 -7.20 4.53 -2.66
N MET A 494 -6.64 5.26 -1.70
CA MET A 494 -6.83 6.71 -1.51
C MET A 494 -6.56 7.50 -2.78
N ARG A 495 -5.44 7.21 -3.44
CA ARG A 495 -5.01 7.94 -4.63
C ARG A 495 -5.89 7.66 -5.82
N TYR A 496 -6.24 6.38 -5.99
CA TYR A 496 -7.10 5.96 -7.09
C TYR A 496 -8.49 6.59 -7.00
N VAL A 497 -9.07 6.67 -5.80
CA VAL A 497 -10.36 7.35 -5.60
C VAL A 497 -10.24 8.85 -5.93
N SER A 498 -9.12 9.50 -5.56
CA SER A 498 -8.84 10.92 -5.89
C SER A 498 -8.79 11.18 -7.39
N GLU A 499 -8.06 10.33 -8.14
CA GLU A 499 -7.92 10.42 -9.59
C GLU A 499 -9.28 10.37 -10.28
N ILE A 500 -10.13 9.41 -9.89
CA ILE A 500 -11.49 9.27 -10.43
C ILE A 500 -12.38 10.47 -10.09
N GLY A 501 -12.24 10.98 -8.86
CA GLY A 501 -12.89 12.19 -8.36
C GLY A 501 -12.45 13.48 -9.05
N GLY A 502 -11.47 13.44 -9.95
CA GLY A 502 -11.03 14.57 -10.76
C GLY A 502 -10.06 15.51 -10.05
N VAL A 503 -9.36 15.05 -9.00
CA VAL A 503 -8.37 15.85 -8.27
C VAL A 503 -7.07 15.06 -8.14
N SER A 504 -6.00 15.62 -8.71
CA SER A 504 -4.63 15.14 -8.52
C SER A 504 -4.17 15.45 -7.09
N LEU A 505 -3.77 14.41 -6.35
CA LEU A 505 -2.95 14.61 -5.15
C LEU A 505 -1.64 15.26 -5.60
N GLN A 506 -1.29 16.40 -5.01
CA GLN A 506 -0.08 17.15 -5.37
C GLN A 506 1.13 16.21 -5.47
N SER A 507 1.73 16.17 -6.66
CA SER A 507 3.01 15.55 -6.93
C SER A 507 4.10 16.37 -6.21
N ALA A 508 4.42 16.01 -4.98
CA ALA A 508 5.71 16.32 -4.40
C ALA A 508 6.69 15.22 -4.84
N ASP A 509 7.15 15.34 -6.08
CA ASP A 509 8.46 14.79 -6.46
C ASP A 509 9.51 15.45 -5.54
N GLU A 510 10.53 14.69 -5.13
CA GLU A 510 11.68 15.08 -4.28
C GLU A 510 11.63 14.77 -2.76
N ALA A 511 10.58 14.15 -2.21
CA ALA A 511 10.53 13.91 -0.75
C ALA A 511 11.12 12.56 -0.24
N GLU A 512 11.52 11.62 -1.10
CA GLU A 512 12.11 10.34 -0.65
C GLU A 512 13.62 10.45 -0.34
N ASP A 513 14.32 11.43 -0.93
CA ASP A 513 15.74 11.68 -0.61
C ASP A 513 15.90 12.67 0.59
N ASP A 514 14.96 13.60 0.78
CA ASP A 514 15.08 14.64 1.83
C ASP A 514 14.38 14.30 3.16
N ALA A 515 13.52 13.27 3.22
CA ALA A 515 12.92 12.81 4.47
C ALA A 515 13.83 11.83 5.26
N GLU A 516 14.93 11.35 4.67
CA GLU A 516 15.92 10.44 5.27
C GLU A 516 17.33 11.07 5.45
N ALA A 517 17.50 12.38 5.20
CA ALA A 517 18.70 13.16 5.55
C ALA A 517 18.63 13.76 6.96
#